data_AF-A0A7L0MNS3-F1
#
_entry.id   AF-A0A7L0MNS3-F1
#
_cell.length_a   1.000
_cell.length_b   1.000
_cell.length_c   1.000
_cell.angle_alpha   90.00
_cell.angle_beta   90.00
_cell.angle_gamma   90.00
#
_symmetry.space_group_name_H-M   'P 1'
#
loop_
_entity.id
_entity.type
_entity.pdbx_description
1 polymer ?
#
loop_
_entity_poly.entity_id
_entity_poly.type
_entity_poly.pdbx_seq_one_letter_code
_entity_poly.pdbx_strand_id
1 'polypeptide(L)'
;LSPGSCNFEDSACGYEWDYAHLPWALHGEGHYISVDTSYEGEKAVLSSPELYSEEWSCVRLIYQIATTLEASPGPARLNLYLRQEGESFDRLLWSANEPSDSWLIASLDLMNSTKKYKIVLEGEMGQDKSASIAVFEIKITPGYCIECDFEENHLCGFVNLWNPNVNWFVGGGNIRNSQSILPKDHTLNSELGHYMYVDSVYVKHFQEVAQLISPKTMAPMSGCLSFYYQLKQESSIVFTVYLRDTTGFYEEIWKTDSALSADWALAEVDFNAPYPMELIFEVAFNSAKGGYVALDDISFSPVYCSNQTGTTFNPAAAGCNFEEGLCNFYQDHKDGPGWSRVKVKRNVYRAGDHTTGFGYYLLANTKFTSQPGYIGRLYGPTLPGNLQFCLRFYYALYGFFKMSGTLAVYIFEENHVVQEKIWSVLDSPKGVWTQAEISFKKPMPCKIVFVSWCKSFWDCGLVALDDVSLSLGSCQAADLLLPNPGECNFEKDECVFTQKKRGRGSWHRRRGPTPTSYTGPKGDHTTGVG
;
A
#
# COMPACT_ATOMS: atom_id res chain seq x y z
N LEU A 1 -8.56 -5.43 -29.49
CA LEU A 1 -8.38 -4.82 -28.15
C LEU A 1 -9.62 -5.09 -27.33
N SER A 2 -9.46 -5.51 -26.07
CA SER A 2 -10.54 -5.63 -25.09
C SER A 2 -11.19 -4.27 -24.80
N PRO A 3 -12.43 -4.23 -24.29
CA PRO A 3 -13.10 -2.98 -23.92
C PRO A 3 -12.25 -2.12 -22.98
N GLY A 4 -12.06 -0.84 -23.30
CA GLY A 4 -11.23 0.08 -22.53
C GLY A 4 -9.73 0.00 -22.82
N SER A 5 -9.24 -0.96 -23.60
CA SER A 5 -7.86 -0.95 -24.07
C SER A 5 -7.66 0.00 -25.25
N CYS A 6 -6.53 0.69 -25.28
CA CYS A 6 -6.14 1.58 -26.37
C CYS A 6 -4.62 1.63 -26.55
N ASN A 7 -4.18 1.44 -27.80
CA ASN A 7 -2.79 1.58 -28.25
C ASN A 7 -2.53 2.92 -28.97
N PHE A 8 -3.54 3.80 -29.04
CA PHE A 8 -3.49 5.13 -29.64
C PHE A 8 -2.92 5.19 -31.08
N GLU A 9 -3.02 4.10 -31.86
CA GLU A 9 -2.45 4.05 -33.20
C GLU A 9 -3.16 5.02 -34.16
N ASP A 10 -4.49 4.90 -34.26
CA ASP A 10 -5.32 5.66 -35.22
C ASP A 10 -6.37 6.55 -34.54
N SER A 11 -6.69 6.31 -33.26
CA SER A 11 -7.77 7.00 -32.55
C SER A 11 -7.60 6.95 -31.03
N ALA A 12 -8.45 7.69 -30.30
CA ALA A 12 -8.53 7.62 -28.84
C ALA A 12 -9.38 6.43 -28.33
N CYS A 13 -9.74 5.45 -29.18
CA CYS A 13 -10.47 4.24 -28.77
C CYS A 13 -11.77 4.46 -27.96
N GLY A 14 -12.47 5.58 -28.21
CA GLY A 14 -13.68 5.96 -27.48
C GLY A 14 -13.44 6.68 -26.14
N TYR A 15 -12.19 6.95 -25.78
CA TYR A 15 -11.88 7.85 -24.67
C TYR A 15 -12.32 9.29 -24.99
N GLU A 16 -12.90 9.95 -24.00
CA GLU A 16 -13.45 11.30 -24.11
C GLU A 16 -12.64 12.29 -23.28
N TRP A 17 -12.28 13.41 -23.92
CA TRP A 17 -11.66 14.56 -23.29
C TRP A 17 -12.65 15.29 -22.40
N ASP A 18 -12.22 15.68 -21.20
CA ASP A 18 -12.95 16.70 -20.47
C ASP A 18 -12.55 18.09 -21.00
N TYR A 19 -13.44 18.69 -21.81
CA TYR A 19 -13.21 20.01 -22.41
C TYR A 19 -13.17 21.16 -21.39
N ALA A 20 -13.47 20.92 -20.11
CA ALA A 20 -13.23 21.89 -19.04
C ALA A 20 -11.76 21.97 -18.62
N HIS A 21 -10.95 20.99 -19.02
CA HIS A 21 -9.54 20.81 -18.67
C HIS A 21 -8.64 20.93 -19.91
N LEU A 22 -7.32 20.82 -19.71
CA LEU A 22 -6.36 20.76 -20.81
C LEU A 22 -6.68 19.54 -21.71
N PRO A 23 -6.61 19.69 -23.05
CA PRO A 23 -6.74 18.57 -23.96
C PRO A 23 -5.48 17.71 -23.89
N TRP A 24 -5.59 16.40 -24.11
CA TRP A 24 -4.40 15.65 -24.50
C TRP A 24 -4.26 15.68 -26.02
N ALA A 25 -3.02 15.78 -26.48
CA ALA A 25 -2.66 15.71 -27.87
C ALA A 25 -2.46 14.25 -28.28
N LEU A 26 -3.13 13.82 -29.35
CA LEU A 26 -2.90 12.52 -29.98
C LEU A 26 -1.78 12.66 -31.01
N HIS A 27 -0.71 11.88 -30.85
CA HIS A 27 0.45 11.89 -31.74
C HIS A 27 0.42 10.67 -32.67
N GLY A 28 -0.16 10.83 -33.86
CA GLY A 28 -0.36 9.73 -34.81
C GLY A 28 0.92 9.07 -35.35
N GLU A 29 2.05 9.76 -35.40
CA GLU A 29 3.34 9.16 -35.83
C GLU A 29 4.04 8.39 -34.70
N GLY A 30 3.71 8.70 -33.44
CA GLY A 30 4.31 8.06 -32.27
C GLY A 30 3.40 7.06 -31.56
N HIS A 31 2.11 7.02 -31.92
CA HIS A 31 1.08 6.18 -31.33
C HIS A 31 0.97 6.37 -29.80
N TYR A 32 0.91 7.62 -29.35
CA TYR A 32 0.72 7.96 -27.94
C TYR A 32 -0.12 9.23 -27.79
N ILE A 33 -0.67 9.43 -26.59
CA ILE A 33 -1.25 10.71 -26.18
C ILE A 33 -0.32 11.43 -25.23
N SER A 34 -0.29 12.77 -25.27
CA SER A 34 0.50 13.54 -24.31
C SER A 34 -0.19 14.82 -23.86
N VAL A 35 0.19 15.29 -22.69
CA VAL A 35 -0.13 16.62 -22.19
C VAL A 35 1.18 17.32 -21.82
N ASP A 36 1.29 18.58 -22.23
CA ASP A 36 2.42 19.44 -21.91
C ASP A 36 1.95 20.77 -21.30
N THR A 37 2.90 21.55 -20.81
CA THR A 37 2.66 22.84 -20.16
C THR A 37 2.47 24.01 -21.13
N SER A 38 2.36 23.75 -22.44
CA SER A 38 2.20 24.81 -23.44
C SER A 38 0.81 25.46 -23.40
N TYR A 39 -0.15 24.81 -22.74
CA TYR A 39 -1.54 25.26 -22.63
C TYR A 39 -1.86 25.88 -21.26
N GLU A 40 -2.75 26.89 -21.21
CA GLU A 40 -3.23 27.48 -19.95
C GLU A 40 -4.17 26.51 -19.23
N GLY A 41 -3.66 25.80 -18.21
CA GLY A 41 -4.44 24.94 -17.34
C GLY A 41 -3.57 24.15 -16.37
N GLU A 42 -4.14 23.69 -15.26
CA GLU A 42 -3.40 22.95 -14.23
C GLU A 42 -3.49 21.42 -14.42
N LYS A 43 -4.49 20.95 -15.16
CA LYS A 43 -4.85 19.53 -15.28
C LYS A 43 -5.41 19.17 -16.65
N ALA A 44 -5.15 17.95 -17.12
CA ALA A 44 -5.80 17.29 -18.26
C ALA A 44 -6.52 16.03 -17.79
N VAL A 45 -7.75 15.80 -18.27
CA VAL A 45 -8.57 14.66 -17.85
C VAL A 45 -9.08 13.90 -19.08
N LEU A 46 -8.91 12.58 -19.06
CA LEU A 46 -9.33 11.65 -20.10
C LEU A 46 -10.14 10.50 -19.48
N SER A 47 -11.38 10.31 -19.95
CA SER A 47 -12.30 9.29 -19.41
C SER A 47 -12.52 8.17 -20.40
N SER A 48 -12.50 6.92 -19.94
CA SER A 48 -12.82 5.76 -20.77
C SER A 48 -14.29 5.72 -21.19
N PRO A 49 -14.64 4.90 -22.21
CA PRO A 49 -15.99 4.39 -22.37
C PRO A 49 -16.52 3.73 -21.10
N GLU A 50 -17.83 3.48 -21.02
CA GLU A 50 -18.40 2.67 -19.94
C GLU A 50 -17.84 1.25 -19.99
N LEU A 51 -17.29 0.80 -18.87
CA LEU A 51 -16.73 -0.53 -18.66
C LEU A 51 -17.60 -1.31 -17.67
N TYR A 52 -17.52 -2.63 -17.81
CA TYR A 52 -18.22 -3.60 -16.96
C TYR A 52 -17.38 -4.87 -16.89
N SER A 53 -17.11 -5.36 -15.67
CA SER A 53 -16.38 -6.61 -15.46
C SER A 53 -16.94 -7.36 -14.27
N GLU A 54 -17.47 -8.56 -14.53
CA GLU A 54 -17.94 -9.50 -13.50
C GLU A 54 -16.78 -10.25 -12.82
N GLU A 55 -15.61 -10.23 -13.45
CA GLU A 55 -14.39 -10.87 -12.98
C GLU A 55 -13.31 -9.81 -12.71
N TRP A 56 -12.18 -10.24 -12.14
CA TRP A 56 -11.02 -9.38 -11.97
C TRP A 56 -10.45 -8.98 -13.34
N SER A 57 -9.81 -7.82 -13.40
CA SER A 57 -9.09 -7.38 -14.59
C SER A 57 -7.79 -6.70 -14.21
N CYS A 58 -6.76 -6.91 -15.00
CA CYS A 58 -5.50 -6.19 -14.90
C CYS A 58 -5.48 -5.01 -15.87
N VAL A 59 -5.19 -3.81 -15.35
CA VAL A 59 -4.88 -2.63 -16.17
C VAL A 59 -3.37 -2.44 -16.21
N ARG A 60 -2.79 -2.54 -17.39
CA ARG A 60 -1.39 -2.18 -17.67
C ARG A 60 -1.36 -0.85 -18.41
N LEU A 61 -0.65 0.11 -17.83
CA LEU A 61 -0.49 1.45 -18.35
C LEU A 61 0.98 1.68 -18.69
N ILE A 62 1.27 1.96 -19.95
CA ILE A 62 2.61 2.35 -20.41
C ILE A 62 2.64 3.87 -20.51
N TYR A 63 3.47 4.51 -19.69
CA TYR A 63 3.49 5.96 -19.53
C TYR A 63 4.91 6.51 -19.39
N GLN A 64 5.04 7.81 -19.54
CA GLN A 64 6.27 8.54 -19.31
C GLN A 64 5.95 9.89 -18.66
N ILE A 65 6.73 10.26 -17.65
CA ILE A 65 6.76 11.62 -17.10
C ILE A 65 8.15 12.17 -17.40
N ALA A 66 8.25 13.17 -18.26
CA ALA A 66 9.51 13.78 -18.63
C ALA A 66 9.57 15.21 -18.08
N THR A 67 10.70 15.58 -17.48
CA THR A 67 10.97 16.94 -17.00
C THR A 67 12.44 17.30 -17.20
N THR A 68 12.73 18.59 -17.38
CA THR A 68 14.09 19.12 -17.41
C THR A 68 14.58 19.63 -16.05
N LEU A 69 13.70 19.66 -15.04
CA LEU A 69 13.99 20.14 -13.69
C LEU A 69 14.18 18.97 -12.72
N GLU A 70 15.39 18.83 -12.18
CA GLU A 70 15.74 17.74 -11.25
C GLU A 70 14.95 17.78 -9.92
N ALA A 71 14.42 18.93 -9.52
CA ALA A 71 13.55 19.07 -8.35
C ALA A 71 12.69 20.34 -8.44
N SER A 72 11.38 20.17 -8.68
CA SER A 72 10.39 21.26 -8.69
C SER A 72 9.46 21.17 -7.48
N PRO A 73 9.15 22.30 -6.80
CA PRO A 73 8.10 22.35 -5.79
C PRO A 73 6.72 22.21 -6.47
N GLY A 74 6.31 20.96 -6.69
CA GLY A 74 5.09 20.61 -7.42
C GLY A 74 5.41 19.87 -8.72
N PRO A 75 5.90 18.62 -8.64
CA PRO A 75 6.18 17.80 -9.81
C PRO A 75 4.89 17.47 -10.55
N ALA A 76 5.00 17.23 -11.85
CA ALA A 76 3.90 16.69 -12.63
C ALA A 76 3.51 15.30 -12.10
N ARG A 77 2.22 14.98 -12.13
CA ARG A 77 1.69 13.72 -11.64
C ARG A 77 0.72 13.12 -12.63
N LEU A 78 0.81 11.81 -12.80
CA LEU A 78 -0.18 11.03 -13.53
C LEU A 78 -1.00 10.23 -12.52
N ASN A 79 -2.31 10.46 -12.50
CA ASN A 79 -3.25 9.80 -11.61
C ASN A 79 -4.21 8.94 -12.43
N LEU A 80 -4.54 7.76 -11.89
CA LEU A 80 -5.55 6.87 -12.45
C LEU A 80 -6.68 6.69 -11.44
N TYR A 81 -7.90 7.07 -11.81
CA TYR A 81 -9.08 6.96 -10.98
C TYR A 81 -10.11 5.97 -11.53
N LEU A 82 -10.93 5.44 -10.63
CA LEU A 82 -12.12 4.65 -10.89
C LEU A 82 -13.36 5.50 -10.59
N ARG A 83 -14.19 5.74 -11.61
CA ARG A 83 -15.50 6.37 -11.48
C ARG A 83 -16.59 5.33 -11.55
N GLN A 84 -17.22 5.01 -10.43
CA GLN A 84 -18.29 4.01 -10.39
C GLN A 84 -19.68 4.65 -10.59
N GLU A 85 -20.57 3.95 -11.29
CA GLU A 85 -21.94 4.42 -11.52
C GLU A 85 -22.68 4.65 -10.20
N GLY A 86 -23.28 5.84 -10.07
CA GLY A 86 -24.04 6.26 -8.89
C GLY A 86 -23.19 6.81 -7.74
N GLU A 87 -21.87 6.82 -7.86
CA GLU A 87 -20.99 7.50 -6.90
C GLU A 87 -20.73 8.94 -7.34
N SER A 88 -20.59 9.85 -6.37
CA SER A 88 -20.36 11.28 -6.62
C SER A 88 -18.88 11.64 -6.72
N PHE A 89 -17.99 10.67 -6.48
CA PHE A 89 -16.56 10.91 -6.47
C PHE A 89 -15.78 9.80 -7.16
N ASP A 90 -14.63 10.18 -7.71
CA ASP A 90 -13.70 9.28 -8.34
C ASP A 90 -12.72 8.72 -7.30
N ARG A 91 -12.58 7.40 -7.24
CA ARG A 91 -11.65 6.72 -6.35
C ARG A 91 -10.28 6.64 -7.00
N LEU A 92 -9.26 7.21 -6.37
CA LEU A 92 -7.89 7.13 -6.87
C LEU A 92 -7.36 5.70 -6.71
N LEU A 93 -6.91 5.08 -7.81
CA LEU A 93 -6.33 3.74 -7.82
C LEU A 93 -4.80 3.78 -7.78
N TRP A 94 -4.19 4.76 -8.43
CA TRP A 94 -2.74 4.86 -8.56
C TRP A 94 -2.30 6.27 -8.93
N SER A 95 -1.10 6.64 -8.51
CA SER A 95 -0.46 7.92 -8.80
C SER A 95 1.04 7.72 -9.02
N ALA A 96 1.61 8.39 -10.02
CA ALA A 96 3.04 8.49 -10.22
C ALA A 96 3.48 9.93 -10.45
N ASN A 97 4.69 10.24 -9.97
CA ASN A 97 5.32 11.54 -10.10
C ASN A 97 6.84 11.44 -10.36
N GLU A 98 7.35 10.24 -10.55
CA GLU A 98 8.77 9.99 -10.78
C GLU A 98 9.08 10.20 -12.27
N PRO A 99 10.00 11.12 -12.61
CA PRO A 99 10.36 11.34 -14.00
C PRO A 99 11.27 10.23 -14.53
N SER A 100 11.16 9.94 -15.82
CA SER A 100 11.95 8.91 -16.50
C SER A 100 12.15 9.24 -17.98
N ASP A 101 13.37 9.05 -18.47
CA ASP A 101 13.71 9.15 -19.90
C ASP A 101 13.22 7.94 -20.71
N SER A 102 12.79 6.87 -20.04
CA SER A 102 12.23 5.66 -20.62
C SER A 102 10.74 5.50 -20.29
N TRP A 103 10.03 4.73 -21.12
CA TRP A 103 8.67 4.29 -20.82
C TRP A 103 8.63 3.43 -19.57
N LEU A 104 7.71 3.74 -18.67
CA LEU A 104 7.43 3.02 -17.45
C LEU A 104 6.13 2.24 -17.59
N ILE A 105 6.00 1.16 -16.83
CA ILE A 105 4.78 0.36 -16.76
C ILE A 105 4.18 0.42 -15.36
N ALA A 106 2.89 0.70 -15.28
CA ALA A 106 2.11 0.51 -14.07
C ALA A 106 1.11 -0.62 -14.30
N SER A 107 0.97 -1.53 -13.33
CA SER A 107 -0.04 -2.60 -13.36
C SER A 107 -0.96 -2.45 -12.17
N LEU A 108 -2.26 -2.54 -12.40
CA LEU A 108 -3.27 -2.35 -11.36
C LEU A 108 -4.36 -3.41 -11.47
N ASP A 109 -4.66 -4.05 -10.33
CA ASP A 109 -5.79 -4.96 -10.22
C ASP A 109 -7.11 -4.19 -10.05
N LEU A 110 -8.05 -4.43 -10.95
CA LEU A 110 -9.44 -4.03 -10.83
C LEU A 110 -10.25 -5.18 -10.25
N MET A 111 -10.80 -4.96 -9.06
CA MET A 111 -11.69 -5.92 -8.41
C MET A 111 -13.00 -6.05 -9.18
N ASN A 112 -13.59 -7.24 -9.15
CA ASN A 112 -14.88 -7.50 -9.76
C ASN A 112 -15.98 -6.57 -9.22
N SER A 113 -16.84 -6.08 -10.12
CA SER A 113 -17.89 -5.12 -9.75
C SER A 113 -19.19 -5.37 -10.51
N THR A 114 -20.31 -5.31 -9.79
CA THR A 114 -21.64 -5.41 -10.40
C THR A 114 -22.14 -4.10 -11.01
N LYS A 115 -21.49 -2.98 -10.70
CA LYS A 115 -21.83 -1.67 -11.26
C LYS A 115 -20.91 -1.36 -12.45
N LYS A 116 -21.44 -0.61 -13.41
CA LYS A 116 -20.60 -0.03 -14.46
C LYS A 116 -19.61 0.96 -13.87
N TYR A 117 -18.48 1.12 -14.54
CA TYR A 117 -17.46 2.08 -14.14
C TYR A 117 -16.77 2.69 -15.35
N LYS A 118 -16.02 3.76 -15.13
CA LYS A 118 -15.07 4.35 -16.07
C LYS A 118 -13.71 4.46 -15.40
N ILE A 119 -12.67 4.33 -16.19
CA ILE A 119 -11.30 4.66 -15.77
C ILE A 119 -11.03 6.09 -16.22
N VAL A 120 -10.51 6.91 -15.32
CA VAL A 120 -10.22 8.33 -15.57
C VAL A 120 -8.73 8.58 -15.36
N LEU A 121 -8.05 8.98 -16.42
CA LEU A 121 -6.65 9.43 -16.40
C LEU A 121 -6.62 10.93 -16.17
N GLU A 122 -5.86 11.37 -15.18
CA GLU A 122 -5.62 12.79 -14.88
C GLU A 122 -4.12 13.08 -14.91
N GLY A 123 -3.70 13.98 -15.80
CA GLY A 123 -2.36 14.56 -15.81
C GLY A 123 -2.38 15.91 -15.09
N GLU A 124 -1.75 16.00 -13.92
CA GLU A 124 -1.55 17.24 -13.17
C GLU A 124 -0.17 17.79 -13.52
N MET A 125 -0.10 18.98 -14.14
CA MET A 125 1.18 19.52 -14.64
C MET A 125 2.05 20.16 -13.57
N GLY A 126 1.50 20.39 -12.37
CA GLY A 126 2.21 21.02 -11.26
C GLY A 126 2.69 22.45 -11.60
N GLN A 127 3.78 22.89 -10.97
CA GLN A 127 4.40 24.21 -11.24
C GLN A 127 5.53 24.13 -12.27
N ASP A 128 5.86 22.92 -12.71
CA ASP A 128 6.95 22.66 -13.63
C ASP A 128 6.54 22.92 -15.09
N LYS A 129 6.95 24.08 -15.60
CA LYS A 129 6.70 24.50 -17.00
C LYS A 129 7.52 23.77 -18.05
N SER A 130 8.27 22.74 -17.67
CA SER A 130 9.02 21.88 -18.60
C SER A 130 8.56 20.43 -18.55
N ALA A 131 7.57 20.11 -17.71
CA ALA A 131 7.07 18.76 -17.60
C ALA A 131 6.15 18.41 -18.79
N SER A 132 6.20 17.14 -19.17
CA SER A 132 5.26 16.50 -20.10
C SER A 132 4.90 15.12 -19.59
N ILE A 133 3.65 14.72 -19.79
CA ILE A 133 3.16 13.39 -19.46
C ILE A 133 2.68 12.75 -20.75
N ALA A 134 3.17 11.55 -21.06
CA ALA A 134 2.76 10.78 -22.21
C ALA A 134 2.22 9.41 -21.78
N VAL A 135 1.22 8.91 -22.51
CA VAL A 135 0.66 7.57 -22.35
C VAL A 135 0.66 6.89 -23.71
N PHE A 136 1.37 5.77 -23.79
CA PHE A 136 1.56 4.99 -25.02
C PHE A 136 0.49 3.91 -25.18
N GLU A 137 0.17 3.20 -24.11
CA GLU A 137 -0.81 2.11 -24.17
C GLU A 137 -1.56 2.00 -22.84
N ILE A 138 -2.86 1.74 -22.96
CA ILE A 138 -3.71 1.26 -21.87
C ILE A 138 -4.19 -0.12 -22.29
N LYS A 139 -3.83 -1.15 -21.53
CA LYS A 139 -4.22 -2.52 -21.81
C LYS A 139 -4.97 -3.10 -20.62
N ILE A 140 -6.20 -3.52 -20.83
CA ILE A 140 -7.07 -4.12 -19.84
C ILE A 140 -7.27 -5.59 -20.19
N THR A 141 -6.76 -6.52 -19.39
CA THR A 141 -6.94 -7.96 -19.59
C THR A 141 -7.77 -8.56 -18.46
N PRO A 142 -8.60 -9.58 -18.71
CA PRO A 142 -9.22 -10.33 -17.64
C PRO A 142 -8.15 -11.06 -16.82
N GLY A 143 -8.41 -11.30 -15.54
CA GLY A 143 -7.49 -11.97 -14.63
C GLY A 143 -6.73 -11.01 -13.71
N TYR A 144 -5.67 -11.51 -13.08
CA TYR A 144 -4.88 -10.78 -12.09
C TYR A 144 -3.57 -10.27 -12.69
N CYS A 145 -3.07 -9.12 -12.24
CA CYS A 145 -1.84 -8.55 -12.81
C CYS A 145 -0.58 -9.37 -12.54
N ILE A 146 -0.62 -10.25 -11.54
CA ILE A 146 0.48 -11.16 -11.20
C ILE A 146 0.58 -12.37 -12.13
N GLU A 147 -0.45 -12.63 -12.96
CA GLU A 147 -0.45 -13.73 -13.93
C GLU A 147 0.38 -13.36 -15.15
N CYS A 148 1.16 -14.32 -15.64
CA CYS A 148 2.03 -14.13 -16.78
C CYS A 148 2.46 -15.43 -17.45
N ASP A 149 2.25 -15.49 -18.76
CA ASP A 149 2.76 -16.49 -19.70
C ASP A 149 4.00 -15.99 -20.48
N PHE A 150 4.49 -14.78 -20.15
CA PHE A 150 5.63 -14.08 -20.76
C PHE A 150 5.55 -13.82 -22.27
N GLU A 151 4.42 -14.06 -22.93
CA GLU A 151 4.27 -13.85 -24.37
C GLU A 151 4.11 -12.37 -24.76
N GLU A 152 3.80 -11.52 -23.78
CA GLU A 152 3.70 -10.09 -23.99
C GLU A 152 5.07 -9.41 -23.99
N ASN A 153 5.29 -8.43 -24.90
CA ASN A 153 6.56 -7.69 -25.02
C ASN A 153 7.09 -7.08 -23.71
N HIS A 154 6.19 -6.75 -22.78
CA HIS A 154 6.52 -6.12 -21.50
C HIS A 154 6.55 -7.12 -20.34
N LEU A 155 6.62 -8.43 -20.62
CA LEU A 155 6.70 -9.51 -19.63
C LEU A 155 5.63 -9.38 -18.54
N CYS A 156 4.42 -8.98 -18.93
CA CYS A 156 3.29 -8.75 -18.02
C CYS A 156 3.54 -7.70 -16.90
N GLY A 157 4.61 -6.91 -17.01
CA GLY A 157 5.07 -5.97 -15.99
C GLY A 157 6.07 -6.56 -15.00
N PHE A 158 6.53 -7.81 -15.18
CA PHE A 158 7.63 -8.36 -14.41
C PHE A 158 8.94 -7.64 -14.73
N VAL A 159 9.74 -7.39 -13.70
CA VAL A 159 11.01 -6.68 -13.79
C VAL A 159 12.14 -7.57 -13.30
N ASN A 160 13.14 -7.77 -14.16
CA ASN A 160 14.41 -8.38 -13.76
C ASN A 160 15.26 -7.33 -13.04
N LEU A 161 15.60 -7.58 -11.76
CA LEU A 161 16.49 -6.70 -11.01
C LEU A 161 17.92 -6.89 -11.51
N TRP A 162 18.38 -5.96 -12.34
CA TRP A 162 19.67 -6.08 -13.00
C TRP A 162 20.83 -6.21 -12.00
N ASN A 163 21.58 -7.28 -12.18
CA ASN A 163 22.73 -7.63 -11.40
C ASN A 163 23.94 -7.85 -12.35
N PRO A 164 25.16 -7.37 -12.05
CA PRO A 164 26.32 -7.56 -12.94
C PRO A 164 26.75 -9.02 -13.21
N ASN A 165 26.27 -9.96 -12.41
CA ASN A 165 26.66 -11.36 -12.40
C ASN A 165 25.54 -12.27 -12.91
N VAL A 166 24.40 -12.36 -12.23
CA VAL A 166 23.35 -13.36 -12.53
C VAL A 166 21.99 -12.69 -12.68
N ASN A 167 21.28 -12.96 -13.78
CA ASN A 167 20.03 -12.30 -14.15
C ASN A 167 19.03 -13.29 -14.73
N TRP A 168 17.76 -12.90 -14.69
CA TRP A 168 16.72 -13.52 -15.50
C TRP A 168 16.78 -13.01 -16.95
N PHE A 169 16.67 -13.94 -17.89
CA PHE A 169 16.67 -13.70 -19.32
C PHE A 169 15.41 -14.30 -19.96
N VAL A 170 14.99 -13.71 -21.08
CA VAL A 170 13.91 -14.28 -21.90
C VAL A 170 14.48 -15.42 -22.75
N GLY A 171 13.93 -16.61 -22.60
CA GLY A 171 14.21 -17.80 -23.41
C GLY A 171 13.19 -17.97 -24.53
N GLY A 172 13.51 -18.81 -25.52
CA GLY A 172 12.67 -19.02 -26.69
C GLY A 172 12.72 -17.88 -27.72
N GLY A 173 11.68 -17.77 -28.55
CA GLY A 173 11.62 -16.82 -29.68
C GLY A 173 12.51 -17.18 -30.88
N ASN A 174 12.52 -16.33 -31.90
CA ASN A 174 13.14 -16.57 -33.22
C ASN A 174 14.68 -16.50 -33.21
N ILE A 175 15.34 -17.17 -32.26
CA ILE A 175 16.80 -17.29 -32.18
C ILE A 175 17.21 -18.45 -33.09
N ARG A 176 17.36 -18.13 -34.38
CA ARG A 176 18.10 -18.95 -35.34
C ARG A 176 19.58 -19.03 -34.92
N ASN A 177 19.93 -19.93 -34.00
CA ASN A 177 21.16 -20.72 -34.07
C ASN A 177 21.33 -21.67 -32.88
N SER A 178 21.85 -22.85 -33.23
CA SER A 178 22.42 -23.91 -32.40
C SER A 178 21.48 -24.69 -31.48
N GLN A 179 21.75 -26.00 -31.37
CA GLN A 179 21.12 -26.94 -30.46
C GLN A 179 21.08 -26.35 -29.04
N SER A 180 19.97 -25.72 -28.67
CA SER A 180 19.81 -25.14 -27.35
C SER A 180 19.56 -26.26 -26.36
N ILE A 181 20.29 -26.24 -25.24
CA ILE A 181 20.11 -27.16 -24.11
C ILE A 181 18.89 -26.74 -23.25
N LEU A 182 18.29 -25.57 -23.57
CA LEU A 182 17.16 -24.97 -22.87
C LEU A 182 15.82 -25.59 -23.29
N PRO A 183 14.78 -25.53 -22.42
CA PRO A 183 13.47 -26.10 -22.72
C PRO A 183 12.76 -25.35 -23.85
N LYS A 184 11.73 -26.00 -24.38
CA LYS A 184 10.68 -25.32 -25.13
C LYS A 184 9.74 -24.64 -24.15
N ASP A 185 9.21 -23.51 -24.58
CA ASP A 185 8.13 -22.79 -23.91
C ASP A 185 6.98 -23.72 -23.51
N HIS A 186 6.45 -23.61 -22.29
CA HIS A 186 5.39 -24.49 -21.81
C HIS A 186 4.05 -24.10 -22.44
N THR A 187 3.73 -22.80 -22.48
CA THR A 187 2.48 -22.22 -22.99
C THR A 187 2.14 -22.70 -24.40
N LEU A 188 3.09 -22.57 -25.33
CA LEU A 188 2.93 -22.89 -26.74
C LEU A 188 3.52 -24.25 -27.11
N ASN A 189 4.21 -24.93 -26.18
CA ASN A 189 5.00 -26.14 -26.43
C ASN A 189 5.91 -26.00 -27.67
N SER A 190 6.50 -24.82 -27.82
CA SER A 190 7.15 -24.37 -29.04
C SER A 190 8.48 -23.68 -28.73
N GLU A 191 9.40 -23.69 -29.69
CA GLU A 191 10.64 -22.89 -29.59
C GLU A 191 10.37 -21.40 -29.86
N LEU A 192 9.16 -21.04 -30.29
CA LEU A 192 8.75 -19.67 -30.60
C LEU A 192 8.10 -18.93 -29.44
N GLY A 193 7.64 -19.64 -28.40
CA GLY A 193 7.09 -19.01 -27.19
C GLY A 193 8.19 -18.47 -26.28
N HIS A 194 7.79 -17.73 -25.26
CA HIS A 194 8.68 -17.02 -24.36
C HIS A 194 8.50 -17.50 -22.93
N TYR A 195 9.62 -17.80 -22.27
CA TYR A 195 9.68 -18.11 -20.85
C TYR A 195 10.85 -17.38 -20.21
N MET A 196 10.88 -17.31 -18.88
CA MET A 196 12.00 -16.70 -18.17
C MET A 196 13.00 -17.77 -17.72
N TYR A 197 14.30 -17.52 -17.86
CA TYR A 197 15.32 -18.46 -17.38
C TYR A 197 16.56 -17.78 -16.79
N VAL A 198 17.24 -18.52 -15.93
CA VAL A 198 18.54 -18.15 -15.34
C VAL A 198 19.51 -19.31 -15.58
N ASP A 199 20.70 -19.00 -16.07
CA ASP A 199 21.74 -20.00 -16.33
C ASP A 199 23.03 -19.70 -15.55
N SER A 200 23.56 -20.72 -14.88
CA SER A 200 24.81 -20.68 -14.14
C SER A 200 26.04 -20.32 -14.99
N VAL A 201 25.99 -20.52 -16.31
CA VAL A 201 27.09 -20.17 -17.23
C VAL A 201 27.43 -18.68 -17.19
N TYR A 202 26.47 -17.84 -16.82
CA TYR A 202 26.66 -16.39 -16.70
C TYR A 202 27.18 -15.96 -15.32
N VAL A 203 27.21 -16.87 -14.34
CA VAL A 203 27.60 -16.56 -12.95
C VAL A 203 29.11 -16.38 -12.84
N LYS A 204 29.53 -15.17 -12.47
CA LYS A 204 30.95 -14.87 -12.18
C LYS A 204 31.29 -14.95 -10.68
N HIS A 205 30.32 -14.68 -9.80
CA HIS A 205 30.48 -14.69 -8.34
C HIS A 205 29.28 -15.39 -7.68
N PHE A 206 29.52 -16.40 -6.83
CA PHE A 206 28.48 -17.25 -6.23
C PHE A 206 27.82 -16.67 -4.96
N GLN A 207 27.95 -15.37 -4.72
CA GLN A 207 27.35 -14.69 -3.56
C GLN A 207 26.13 -13.85 -3.92
N GLU A 208 25.73 -13.86 -5.19
CA GLU A 208 24.67 -13.02 -5.71
C GLU A 208 23.54 -13.86 -6.32
N VAL A 209 22.36 -13.27 -6.37
CA VAL A 209 21.10 -13.92 -6.73
C VAL A 209 20.43 -13.18 -7.90
N ALA A 210 19.72 -13.93 -8.75
CA ALA A 210 18.88 -13.36 -9.80
C ALA A 210 17.47 -13.21 -9.26
N GLN A 211 16.89 -12.01 -9.38
CA GLN A 211 15.54 -11.71 -8.89
C GLN A 211 14.64 -11.25 -10.04
N LEU A 212 13.52 -11.95 -10.23
CA LEU A 212 12.43 -11.55 -11.10
C LEU A 212 11.26 -11.12 -10.22
N ILE A 213 10.86 -9.87 -10.34
CA ILE A 213 9.92 -9.21 -9.45
C ILE A 213 8.60 -8.99 -10.20
N SER A 214 7.48 -9.42 -9.63
CA SER A 214 6.14 -9.18 -10.17
C SER A 214 5.75 -7.70 -10.05
N PRO A 215 4.71 -7.27 -10.80
CA PRO A 215 4.01 -6.06 -10.42
C PRO A 215 3.50 -6.15 -8.97
N LYS A 216 3.46 -5.00 -8.30
CA LYS A 216 2.98 -4.89 -6.92
C LYS A 216 1.47 -5.06 -6.87
N THR A 217 0.99 -5.88 -5.94
CA THR A 217 -0.45 -6.07 -5.72
C THR A 217 -1.05 -4.78 -5.20
N MET A 218 -2.16 -4.30 -5.80
CA MET A 218 -2.82 -3.05 -5.37
C MET A 218 -4.11 -3.31 -4.59
N ALA A 219 -4.58 -4.55 -4.58
CA ALA A 219 -5.72 -5.01 -3.81
C ALA A 219 -5.33 -6.21 -2.93
N PRO A 220 -6.00 -6.44 -1.79
CA PRO A 220 -5.80 -7.64 -1.00
C PRO A 220 -6.14 -8.90 -1.81
N MET A 221 -5.22 -9.86 -1.84
CA MET A 221 -5.41 -11.14 -2.54
C MET A 221 -4.83 -12.29 -1.73
N SER A 222 -5.61 -13.36 -1.63
CA SER A 222 -5.22 -14.59 -0.94
C SER A 222 -5.77 -15.79 -1.70
N GLY A 223 -5.00 -16.85 -1.84
CA GLY A 223 -5.39 -18.02 -2.62
C GLY A 223 -4.20 -18.92 -2.96
N CYS A 224 -4.26 -19.57 -4.12
CA CYS A 224 -3.22 -20.44 -4.65
C CYS A 224 -2.47 -19.75 -5.78
N LEU A 225 -1.16 -19.60 -5.64
CA LEU A 225 -0.26 -19.25 -6.73
C LEU A 225 0.30 -20.54 -7.31
N SER A 226 0.24 -20.69 -8.62
CA SER A 226 0.87 -21.81 -9.30
C SER A 226 1.72 -21.34 -10.48
N PHE A 227 2.80 -22.07 -10.75
CA PHE A 227 3.73 -21.76 -11.82
C PHE A 227 4.45 -23.02 -12.28
N TYR A 228 4.84 -23.05 -13.55
CA TYR A 228 5.66 -24.11 -14.10
C TYR A 228 7.13 -23.73 -14.03
N TYR A 229 7.96 -24.67 -13.59
CA TYR A 229 9.40 -24.47 -13.54
C TYR A 229 10.14 -25.71 -14.01
N GLN A 230 11.33 -25.53 -14.57
CA GLN A 230 12.22 -26.62 -14.92
C GLN A 230 13.60 -26.39 -14.32
N LEU A 231 14.13 -27.43 -13.69
CA LEU A 231 15.47 -27.43 -13.11
C LEU A 231 16.33 -28.49 -13.76
N LYS A 232 17.36 -28.06 -14.48
CA LYS A 232 18.40 -28.95 -14.95
C LYS A 232 19.64 -28.75 -14.09
N GLN A 233 20.00 -29.76 -13.32
CA GLN A 233 21.04 -29.66 -12.30
C GLN A 233 22.32 -30.42 -12.72
N GLU A 234 23.46 -29.74 -12.66
CA GLU A 234 24.79 -30.38 -12.56
C GLU A 234 25.40 -30.20 -11.15
N SER A 235 24.94 -29.21 -10.35
CA SER A 235 25.33 -28.95 -8.94
C SER A 235 24.26 -28.14 -8.18
N SER A 236 24.44 -27.75 -6.90
CA SER A 236 23.35 -27.18 -6.08
C SER A 236 22.81 -25.82 -6.57
N ILE A 237 21.57 -25.83 -7.09
CA ILE A 237 20.72 -24.66 -7.37
C ILE A 237 19.80 -24.45 -6.16
N VAL A 238 19.58 -23.20 -5.77
CA VAL A 238 18.55 -22.81 -4.81
C VAL A 238 17.56 -21.89 -5.53
N PHE A 239 16.34 -22.38 -5.75
CA PHE A 239 15.24 -21.60 -6.28
C PHE A 239 14.22 -21.37 -5.17
N THR A 240 13.99 -20.11 -4.84
CA THR A 240 13.12 -19.69 -3.74
C THR A 240 12.15 -18.62 -4.21
N VAL A 241 10.93 -18.65 -3.70
CA VAL A 241 9.91 -17.64 -3.96
C VAL A 241 9.61 -16.89 -2.68
N TYR A 242 9.69 -15.57 -2.76
CA TYR A 242 9.48 -14.66 -1.65
C TYR A 242 8.30 -13.72 -1.90
N LEU A 243 7.62 -13.33 -0.83
CA LEU A 243 6.81 -12.12 -0.80
C LEU A 243 7.61 -10.99 -0.16
N ARG A 244 7.61 -9.83 -0.81
CA ARG A 244 8.23 -8.61 -0.30
C ARG A 244 7.19 -7.54 -0.01
N ASP A 245 7.19 -7.02 1.21
CA ASP A 245 6.33 -5.89 1.57
C ASP A 245 6.94 -4.53 1.25
N THR A 246 6.14 -3.47 1.39
CA THR A 246 6.58 -2.07 1.15
C THR A 246 7.72 -1.60 2.05
N THR A 247 8.01 -2.30 3.15
CA THR A 247 9.14 -2.00 4.03
C THR A 247 10.42 -2.77 3.65
N GLY A 248 10.34 -3.63 2.64
CA GLY A 248 11.45 -4.45 2.15
C GLY A 248 11.64 -5.75 2.92
N PHE A 249 10.68 -6.18 3.74
CA PHE A 249 10.75 -7.47 4.43
C PHE A 249 10.43 -8.62 3.49
N TYR A 250 11.22 -9.70 3.54
CA TYR A 250 11.06 -10.91 2.75
C TYR A 250 10.42 -12.04 3.57
N GLU A 251 9.37 -12.64 3.04
CA GLU A 251 8.74 -13.85 3.55
C GLU A 251 8.92 -14.98 2.55
N GLU A 252 9.60 -16.07 2.96
CA GLU A 252 9.74 -17.27 2.12
C GLU A 252 8.40 -18.01 2.08
N ILE A 253 7.82 -18.12 0.89
CA ILE A 253 6.55 -18.85 0.70
C ILE A 253 6.76 -20.23 0.07
N TRP A 254 7.81 -20.37 -0.75
CA TRP A 254 8.13 -21.63 -1.40
C TRP A 254 9.62 -21.75 -1.66
N LYS A 255 10.14 -22.97 -1.63
CA LYS A 255 11.52 -23.30 -1.96
C LYS A 255 11.57 -24.65 -2.64
N THR A 256 12.41 -24.77 -3.66
CA THR A 256 12.56 -26.05 -4.36
C THR A 256 13.12 -27.12 -3.44
N ASP A 257 12.45 -28.27 -3.42
CA ASP A 257 13.04 -29.51 -2.93
C ASP A 257 14.00 -30.01 -4.02
N SER A 258 15.16 -30.53 -3.64
CA SER A 258 16.32 -30.77 -4.53
C SER A 258 16.17 -31.92 -5.54
N ALA A 259 14.98 -32.12 -6.12
CA ALA A 259 14.68 -33.15 -7.09
C ALA A 259 14.72 -32.58 -8.52
N LEU A 260 15.61 -33.14 -9.35
CA LEU A 260 15.69 -32.89 -10.78
C LEU A 260 14.33 -33.14 -11.48
N SER A 261 13.88 -32.19 -12.31
CA SER A 261 12.79 -32.42 -13.26
C SER A 261 13.34 -32.36 -14.70
N ALA A 262 13.24 -33.48 -15.42
CA ALA A 262 13.58 -33.50 -16.85
C ALA A 262 12.54 -32.75 -17.68
N ASP A 263 11.30 -32.69 -17.18
CA ASP A 263 10.16 -31.98 -17.77
C ASP A 263 9.73 -30.80 -16.86
N TRP A 264 8.85 -29.94 -17.36
CA TRP A 264 8.23 -28.86 -16.59
C TRP A 264 7.50 -29.42 -15.37
N ALA A 265 7.84 -28.92 -14.18
CA ALA A 265 7.21 -29.26 -12.92
C ALA A 265 6.26 -28.14 -12.48
N LEU A 266 5.07 -28.51 -11.99
CA LEU A 266 4.12 -27.58 -11.41
C LEU A 266 4.46 -27.34 -9.94
N ALA A 267 4.63 -26.08 -9.55
CA ALA A 267 4.65 -25.66 -8.15
C ALA A 267 3.31 -25.03 -7.78
N GLU A 268 2.82 -25.32 -6.58
CA GLU A 268 1.64 -24.71 -5.99
C GLU A 268 1.99 -24.22 -4.58
N VAL A 269 1.68 -22.97 -4.27
CA VAL A 269 1.96 -22.34 -2.99
C VAL A 269 0.81 -21.46 -2.54
N ASP A 270 0.46 -21.54 -1.25
CA ASP A 270 -0.52 -20.64 -0.64
C ASP A 270 0.04 -19.21 -0.66
N PHE A 271 -0.68 -18.33 -1.35
CA PHE A 271 -0.31 -16.93 -1.54
C PHE A 271 -1.20 -16.04 -0.67
N ASN A 272 -0.59 -15.10 0.04
CA ASN A 272 -1.32 -14.17 0.90
C ASN A 272 -0.68 -12.78 0.87
N ALA A 273 -1.27 -11.87 0.11
CA ALA A 273 -0.91 -10.46 0.06
C ALA A 273 -2.09 -9.60 0.57
N PRO A 274 -2.25 -9.45 1.90
CA PRO A 274 -3.34 -8.67 2.50
C PRO A 274 -3.17 -7.15 2.36
N TYR A 275 -2.00 -6.70 1.91
CA TYR A 275 -1.64 -5.32 1.59
C TYR A 275 -0.68 -5.34 0.40
N PRO A 276 -0.28 -4.18 -0.16
CA PRO A 276 0.61 -4.16 -1.32
C PRO A 276 1.92 -4.90 -1.09
N MET A 277 2.13 -5.95 -1.89
CA MET A 277 3.30 -6.83 -1.84
C MET A 277 3.77 -7.16 -3.25
N GLU A 278 5.03 -7.59 -3.37
CA GLU A 278 5.66 -8.03 -4.61
C GLU A 278 6.04 -9.50 -4.48
N LEU A 279 5.78 -10.29 -5.53
CA LEU A 279 6.24 -11.66 -5.64
C LEU A 279 7.63 -11.67 -6.28
N ILE A 280 8.57 -12.39 -5.67
CA ILE A 280 9.97 -12.43 -6.12
C ILE A 280 10.38 -13.87 -6.34
N PHE A 281 10.75 -14.18 -7.58
CA PHE A 281 11.39 -15.43 -7.96
C PHE A 281 12.91 -15.24 -7.88
N GLU A 282 13.54 -15.89 -6.91
CA GLU A 282 14.96 -15.76 -6.61
C GLU A 282 15.74 -17.04 -6.90
N VAL A 283 16.79 -16.95 -7.71
CA VAL A 283 17.68 -18.08 -8.03
C VAL A 283 19.10 -17.78 -7.58
N ALA A 284 19.68 -18.71 -6.82
CA ALA A 284 21.07 -18.71 -6.41
C ALA A 284 21.79 -19.98 -6.89
N PHE A 285 23.04 -19.82 -7.33
CA PHE A 285 23.89 -20.94 -7.73
C PHE A 285 25.08 -21.06 -6.79
N ASN A 286 25.33 -22.27 -6.29
CA ASN A 286 26.50 -22.54 -5.46
C ASN A 286 27.73 -23.00 -6.26
N SER A 287 27.64 -23.03 -7.59
CA SER A 287 28.71 -23.50 -8.49
C SER A 287 28.50 -23.02 -9.94
N ALA A 288 29.60 -22.85 -10.68
CA ALA A 288 29.59 -22.45 -12.11
C ALA A 288 29.08 -23.56 -13.05
N LYS A 289 28.85 -24.77 -12.52
CA LYS A 289 28.15 -25.86 -13.19
C LYS A 289 26.80 -26.09 -12.55
N GLY A 290 26.11 -25.00 -12.18
CA GLY A 290 24.81 -25.05 -11.51
C GLY A 290 23.76 -25.71 -12.39
N GLY A 291 23.82 -25.44 -13.68
CA GLY A 291 22.77 -25.74 -14.66
C GLY A 291 21.88 -24.51 -14.86
N TYR A 292 20.58 -24.71 -15.09
CA TYR A 292 19.63 -23.61 -15.30
C TYR A 292 18.32 -23.81 -14.56
N VAL A 293 17.60 -22.70 -14.37
CA VAL A 293 16.21 -22.63 -13.92
C VAL A 293 15.41 -21.97 -15.03
N ALA A 294 14.30 -22.59 -15.44
CA ALA A 294 13.30 -21.96 -16.30
C ALA A 294 11.99 -21.81 -15.51
N LEU A 295 11.23 -20.77 -15.81
CA LEU A 295 9.97 -20.37 -15.17
C LEU A 295 9.00 -19.93 -16.26
N ASP A 296 7.77 -20.41 -16.18
CA ASP A 296 6.71 -20.13 -17.13
C ASP A 296 5.32 -20.27 -16.47
N ASP A 297 4.28 -19.79 -17.15
CA ASP A 297 2.87 -19.98 -16.80
C ASP A 297 2.53 -19.68 -15.32
N ILE A 298 2.76 -18.43 -14.90
CA ILE A 298 2.38 -17.95 -13.57
C ILE A 298 0.87 -17.69 -13.56
N SER A 299 0.13 -18.37 -12.69
CA SER A 299 -1.31 -18.22 -12.55
C SER A 299 -1.76 -18.10 -11.10
N PHE A 300 -2.93 -17.50 -10.87
CA PHE A 300 -3.47 -17.31 -9.53
C PHE A 300 -4.94 -17.73 -9.44
N SER A 301 -5.27 -18.45 -8.37
CA SER A 301 -6.63 -18.83 -8.02
C SER A 301 -6.99 -18.26 -6.64
N PRO A 302 -8.20 -17.69 -6.44
CA PRO A 302 -8.64 -17.22 -5.13
C PRO A 302 -8.94 -18.36 -4.13
N VAL A 303 -8.76 -19.62 -4.55
CA VAL A 303 -8.90 -20.80 -3.70
C VAL A 303 -7.51 -21.26 -3.29
N TYR A 304 -7.27 -21.44 -1.98
CA TYR A 304 -5.99 -21.95 -1.45
C TYR A 304 -5.62 -23.32 -2.03
N CYS A 305 -4.31 -23.57 -2.19
CA CYS A 305 -3.82 -24.85 -2.69
C CYS A 305 -4.00 -25.93 -1.61
N SER A 306 -3.80 -25.54 -0.36
CA SER A 306 -3.99 -26.42 0.79
C SER A 306 -5.41 -26.34 1.36
N ASN A 307 -5.89 -27.44 1.94
CA ASN A 307 -7.19 -27.47 2.65
C ASN A 307 -7.19 -26.64 3.96
N GLN A 308 -6.11 -25.92 4.27
CA GLN A 308 -6.03 -25.07 5.46
C GLN A 308 -6.56 -23.69 5.10
N THR A 309 -7.83 -23.44 5.43
CA THR A 309 -8.37 -22.09 5.39
C THR A 309 -7.60 -21.23 6.40
N GLY A 310 -6.83 -20.26 5.91
CA GLY A 310 -6.22 -19.24 6.75
C GLY A 310 -7.28 -18.59 7.66
N THR A 311 -6.92 -18.26 8.89
CA THR A 311 -7.83 -17.55 9.79
C THR A 311 -8.05 -16.14 9.25
N THR A 312 -9.26 -15.86 8.78
CA THR A 312 -9.65 -14.52 8.32
C THR A 312 -9.68 -13.57 9.52
N PHE A 313 -8.64 -12.77 9.68
CA PHE A 313 -8.60 -11.70 10.69
C PHE A 313 -9.22 -10.42 10.10
N ASN A 314 -10.23 -9.87 10.77
CA ASN A 314 -10.81 -8.57 10.41
C ASN A 314 -10.16 -7.46 11.27
N PRO A 315 -9.33 -6.57 10.71
CA PRO A 315 -8.67 -5.50 11.45
C PRO A 315 -9.64 -4.53 12.10
N ALA A 316 -10.80 -4.29 11.48
CA ALA A 316 -11.82 -3.38 12.02
C ALA A 316 -12.36 -3.87 13.37
N ALA A 317 -12.40 -5.19 13.60
CA ALA A 317 -12.83 -5.76 14.88
C ALA A 317 -11.82 -5.52 16.02
N ALA A 318 -10.60 -5.09 15.70
CA ALA A 318 -9.59 -4.72 16.68
C ALA A 318 -9.60 -3.22 17.05
N GLY A 319 -10.42 -2.40 16.38
CA GLY A 319 -10.63 -1.00 16.71
C GLY A 319 -11.64 -0.78 17.84
N CYS A 320 -11.62 0.41 18.43
CA CYS A 320 -12.62 0.86 19.40
C CYS A 320 -12.67 2.39 19.51
N ASN A 321 -13.86 2.96 19.34
CA ASN A 321 -14.19 4.37 19.60
C ASN A 321 -14.91 4.57 20.96
N PHE A 322 -15.03 3.51 21.75
CA PHE A 322 -15.61 3.51 23.10
C PHE A 322 -17.07 3.99 23.25
N GLU A 323 -17.83 4.15 22.17
CA GLU A 323 -19.24 4.55 22.22
C GLU A 323 -20.16 3.44 22.76
N GLU A 324 -19.80 2.18 22.53
CA GLU A 324 -20.54 0.99 22.96
C GLU A 324 -19.76 0.15 23.99
N GLY A 325 -19.08 0.82 24.93
CA GLY A 325 -18.33 0.16 26.00
C GLY A 325 -16.84 0.11 25.71
N LEU A 326 -16.19 -1.04 25.99
CA LEU A 326 -14.75 -1.24 25.73
C LEU A 326 -14.48 -2.04 24.44
N CYS A 327 -15.51 -2.35 23.64
CA CYS A 327 -15.37 -3.23 22.48
C CYS A 327 -14.72 -4.56 22.89
N ASN A 328 -13.65 -4.98 22.20
CA ASN A 328 -12.84 -6.15 22.55
C ASN A 328 -11.66 -5.84 23.49
N PHE A 329 -11.58 -4.61 24.03
CA PHE A 329 -10.59 -4.25 25.03
C PHE A 329 -11.05 -4.65 26.43
N TYR A 330 -10.08 -4.97 27.29
CA TYR A 330 -10.33 -5.26 28.69
C TYR A 330 -9.21 -4.73 29.58
N GLN A 331 -9.48 -4.68 30.87
CA GLN A 331 -8.53 -4.23 31.89
C GLN A 331 -8.56 -5.18 33.08
N ASP A 332 -7.38 -5.47 33.63
CA ASP A 332 -7.27 -6.22 34.89
C ASP A 332 -7.43 -5.27 36.06
N HIS A 333 -8.38 -5.55 36.95
CA HIS A 333 -8.60 -4.76 38.17
C HIS A 333 -7.65 -5.10 39.33
N LYS A 334 -6.69 -6.02 39.10
CA LYS A 334 -5.76 -6.49 40.13
C LYS A 334 -4.77 -5.41 40.60
N ASP A 335 -4.40 -4.48 39.70
CA ASP A 335 -3.43 -3.40 39.97
C ASP A 335 -4.11 -2.05 40.28
N GLY A 336 -5.41 -2.05 40.57
CA GLY A 336 -6.20 -0.86 40.92
C GLY A 336 -7.20 -0.42 39.83
N PRO A 337 -7.92 0.69 40.04
CA PRO A 337 -8.89 1.22 39.08
C PRO A 337 -8.16 1.80 37.86
N GLY A 338 -8.09 1.00 36.79
CA GLY A 338 -7.44 1.29 35.51
C GLY A 338 -8.08 2.44 34.71
N TRP A 339 -8.34 2.19 33.44
CA TRP A 339 -8.96 3.16 32.55
C TRP A 339 -10.46 3.31 32.86
N SER A 340 -10.89 4.57 32.98
CA SER A 340 -12.30 4.91 33.24
C SER A 340 -12.95 5.44 31.97
N ARG A 341 -14.03 4.79 31.53
CA ARG A 341 -14.85 5.29 30.44
C ARG A 341 -15.70 6.46 30.92
N VAL A 342 -15.55 7.61 30.28
CA VAL A 342 -16.18 8.87 30.71
C VAL A 342 -16.91 9.53 29.55
N LYS A 343 -17.93 10.32 29.89
CA LYS A 343 -18.63 11.23 29.00
C LYS A 343 -18.53 12.62 29.56
N VAL A 344 -17.75 13.48 28.91
CA VAL A 344 -17.50 14.85 29.39
C VAL A 344 -18.19 15.85 28.48
N LYS A 345 -19.02 16.71 29.07
CA LYS A 345 -19.68 17.80 28.33
C LYS A 345 -18.64 18.83 27.89
N ARG A 346 -18.45 18.94 26.57
CA ARG A 346 -17.53 19.90 25.94
C ARG A 346 -17.82 21.34 26.37
N ASN A 347 -16.76 22.08 26.67
CA ASN A 347 -16.80 23.53 26.86
C ASN A 347 -15.49 24.17 26.40
N VAL A 348 -15.35 25.50 26.53
CA VAL A 348 -14.18 26.27 26.07
C VAL A 348 -12.84 25.77 26.68
N TYR A 349 -12.89 25.08 27.81
CA TYR A 349 -11.71 24.62 28.55
C TYR A 349 -11.57 23.08 28.61
N ARG A 350 -12.55 22.32 28.13
CA ARG A 350 -12.52 20.85 28.12
C ARG A 350 -13.02 20.32 26.79
N ALA A 351 -12.15 19.56 26.11
CA ALA A 351 -12.56 18.75 24.97
C ALA A 351 -13.51 17.63 25.42
N GLY A 352 -14.46 17.26 24.55
CA GLY A 352 -15.22 16.01 24.67
C GLY A 352 -14.41 14.83 24.12
N ASP A 353 -15.08 13.71 23.82
CA ASP A 353 -14.56 12.63 22.97
C ASP A 353 -14.04 13.17 21.63
N HIS A 354 -13.17 12.39 21.02
CA HIS A 354 -12.63 12.69 19.71
C HIS A 354 -13.66 12.38 18.61
N THR A 355 -14.37 11.25 18.70
CA THR A 355 -15.29 10.73 17.68
C THR A 355 -16.31 11.76 17.19
N THR A 356 -17.05 12.37 18.11
CA THR A 356 -18.15 13.29 17.82
C THR A 356 -18.08 14.59 18.62
N GLY A 357 -17.31 14.62 19.70
CA GLY A 357 -17.29 15.71 20.68
C GLY A 357 -18.41 15.66 21.73
N PHE A 358 -19.35 14.72 21.63
CA PHE A 358 -20.42 14.46 22.60
C PHE A 358 -20.57 13.00 23.09
N GLY A 359 -19.71 12.09 22.65
CA GLY A 359 -19.65 10.68 22.97
C GLY A 359 -18.81 10.33 24.20
N TYR A 360 -18.19 9.15 24.17
CA TYR A 360 -17.45 8.54 25.27
C TYR A 360 -15.99 8.31 24.89
N TYR A 361 -15.11 8.44 25.86
CA TYR A 361 -13.68 8.15 25.69
C TYR A 361 -13.09 7.60 26.99
N LEU A 362 -11.85 7.09 26.93
CA LEU A 362 -11.16 6.56 28.09
C LEU A 362 -10.29 7.61 28.78
N LEU A 363 -10.31 7.62 30.11
CA LEU A 363 -9.53 8.51 30.95
C LEU A 363 -8.77 7.71 32.02
N ALA A 364 -7.46 7.97 32.14
CA ALA A 364 -6.62 7.43 33.21
C ALA A 364 -6.11 8.54 34.15
N ASN A 365 -5.55 8.14 35.29
CA ASN A 365 -4.98 9.02 36.33
C ASN A 365 -5.98 10.02 36.95
N THR A 366 -7.23 9.62 37.12
CA THR A 366 -8.24 10.48 37.77
C THR A 366 -7.94 10.69 39.26
N LYS A 367 -8.35 11.83 39.83
CA LYS A 367 -8.08 12.19 41.25
C LYS A 367 -8.53 11.14 42.28
N PHE A 368 -9.44 10.24 41.91
CA PHE A 368 -9.96 9.17 42.75
C PHE A 368 -9.21 7.83 42.59
N THR A 369 -8.32 7.73 41.60
CA THR A 369 -7.59 6.50 41.23
C THR A 369 -6.07 6.64 41.35
N SER A 370 -5.55 7.87 41.39
CA SER A 370 -4.11 8.18 41.39
C SER A 370 -3.45 8.05 42.76
N GLN A 371 -3.05 6.84 43.16
CA GLN A 371 -2.02 6.66 44.18
C GLN A 371 -0.62 6.72 43.53
N PRO A 372 0.43 7.22 44.20
CA PRO A 372 1.80 7.17 43.67
C PRO A 372 2.20 5.74 43.30
N GLY A 373 2.69 5.52 42.08
CA GLY A 373 3.03 4.20 41.56
C GLY A 373 1.90 3.50 40.78
N TYR A 374 0.83 4.22 40.44
CA TYR A 374 -0.27 3.70 39.64
C TYR A 374 0.12 3.37 38.20
N ILE A 375 -0.34 2.20 37.73
CA ILE A 375 -0.16 1.70 36.36
C ILE A 375 -1.52 1.25 35.81
N GLY A 376 -2.07 1.98 34.85
CA GLY A 376 -3.28 1.61 34.13
C GLY A 376 -2.93 0.82 32.87
N ARG A 377 -3.42 -0.42 32.73
CA ARG A 377 -3.24 -1.25 31.53
C ARG A 377 -4.58 -1.50 30.84
N LEU A 378 -4.64 -1.20 29.55
CA LEU A 378 -5.76 -1.56 28.69
C LEU A 378 -5.27 -2.56 27.65
N TYR A 379 -5.74 -3.79 27.72
CA TYR A 379 -5.38 -4.88 26.83
C TYR A 379 -6.33 -4.90 25.64
N GLY A 380 -5.76 -4.90 24.44
CA GLY A 380 -6.50 -5.13 23.20
C GLY A 380 -6.76 -6.61 22.91
N PRO A 381 -7.48 -6.89 21.81
CA PRO A 381 -7.69 -8.25 21.33
C PRO A 381 -6.40 -8.92 20.87
N THR A 382 -6.43 -10.24 20.75
CA THR A 382 -5.32 -11.02 20.18
C THR A 382 -5.21 -10.77 18.68
N LEU A 383 -4.03 -10.35 18.24
CA LEU A 383 -3.68 -10.13 16.85
C LEU A 383 -2.87 -11.33 16.33
N PRO A 384 -3.10 -11.77 15.08
CA PRO A 384 -2.32 -12.86 14.49
C PRO A 384 -0.85 -12.46 14.26
N GLY A 385 0.03 -13.46 14.24
CA GLY A 385 1.43 -13.29 13.87
C GLY A 385 1.64 -13.15 12.36
N ASN A 386 2.87 -12.85 11.97
CA ASN A 386 3.36 -12.66 10.59
C ASN A 386 2.66 -11.59 9.75
N LEU A 387 1.74 -10.81 10.33
CA LEU A 387 1.13 -9.67 9.67
C LEU A 387 1.77 -8.35 10.13
N GLN A 388 1.91 -7.42 9.19
CA GLN A 388 2.21 -6.04 9.50
C GLN A 388 0.91 -5.28 9.82
N PHE A 389 0.96 -4.45 10.85
CA PHE A 389 -0.15 -3.63 11.29
C PHE A 389 0.25 -2.16 11.38
N CYS A 390 -0.71 -1.30 11.05
CA CYS A 390 -0.70 0.10 11.41
C CYS A 390 -1.74 0.35 12.50
N LEU A 391 -1.26 0.72 13.68
CA LEU A 391 -2.07 1.17 14.79
C LEU A 391 -2.21 2.69 14.74
N ARG A 392 -3.45 3.18 14.78
CA ARG A 392 -3.76 4.60 14.96
C ARG A 392 -4.63 4.78 16.19
N PHE A 393 -4.39 5.85 16.94
CA PHE A 393 -5.25 6.21 18.07
C PHE A 393 -5.08 7.69 18.39
N TYR A 394 -6.05 8.23 19.12
CA TYR A 394 -6.06 9.61 19.56
C TYR A 394 -5.83 9.69 21.06
N TYR A 395 -4.98 10.60 21.49
CA TYR A 395 -4.71 10.83 22.91
C TYR A 395 -4.65 12.31 23.25
N ALA A 396 -5.00 12.66 24.49
CA ALA A 396 -4.83 14.02 24.99
C ALA A 396 -4.28 13.98 26.42
N LEU A 397 -3.29 14.85 26.68
CA LEU A 397 -2.62 14.95 27.98
C LEU A 397 -2.93 16.29 28.65
N TYR A 398 -3.31 16.26 29.92
CA TYR A 398 -3.62 17.46 30.70
C TYR A 398 -2.87 17.47 32.04
N GLY A 399 -2.23 18.58 32.39
CA GLY A 399 -1.71 18.81 33.75
C GLY A 399 -0.42 18.08 34.11
N PHE A 400 0.40 17.67 33.15
CA PHE A 400 1.74 17.08 33.38
C PHE A 400 2.86 18.13 33.31
N PHE A 401 3.81 18.09 34.25
CA PHE A 401 5.03 18.93 34.24
C PHE A 401 6.28 18.19 33.72
N LYS A 402 6.37 16.86 33.89
CA LYS A 402 7.38 15.97 33.31
C LYS A 402 6.72 14.70 32.75
N MET A 403 7.11 14.28 31.55
CA MET A 403 6.21 13.50 30.68
C MET A 403 6.79 12.21 30.11
N SER A 404 8.06 11.90 30.37
CA SER A 404 8.68 10.72 29.79
C SER A 404 8.00 9.44 30.29
N GLY A 405 7.28 8.78 29.39
CA GLY A 405 6.62 7.49 29.63
C GLY A 405 5.25 7.56 30.31
N THR A 406 4.53 8.69 30.24
CA THR A 406 3.18 8.82 30.86
C THR A 406 2.11 8.01 30.13
N LEU A 407 2.16 7.96 28.81
CA LEU A 407 1.41 7.04 27.96
C LEU A 407 2.41 6.30 27.05
N ALA A 408 2.31 4.99 27.03
CA ALA A 408 3.14 4.13 26.20
C ALA A 408 2.29 2.99 25.63
N VAL A 409 2.69 2.53 24.45
CA VAL A 409 2.12 1.34 23.82
C VAL A 409 3.15 0.23 23.87
N TYR A 410 2.72 -0.92 24.38
CA TYR A 410 3.52 -2.13 24.50
C TYR A 410 2.90 -3.25 23.68
N ILE A 411 3.76 -4.17 23.26
CA ILE A 411 3.36 -5.46 22.72
C ILE A 411 3.55 -6.51 23.80
N PHE A 412 2.50 -7.29 24.03
CA PHE A 412 2.49 -8.41 24.94
C PHE A 412 2.30 -9.71 24.15
N GLU A 413 2.91 -10.79 24.61
CA GLU A 413 2.54 -12.13 24.16
C GLU A 413 1.16 -12.54 24.71
N GLU A 414 0.61 -13.62 24.18
CA GLU A 414 -0.67 -14.16 24.64
C GLU A 414 -0.69 -14.49 26.14
N ASN A 415 0.47 -14.91 26.68
CA ASN A 415 0.69 -15.21 28.11
C ASN A 415 0.92 -13.96 29.00
N HIS A 416 0.59 -12.76 28.53
CA HIS A 416 0.78 -11.50 29.25
C HIS A 416 2.25 -11.14 29.58
N VAL A 417 3.20 -11.72 28.84
CA VAL A 417 4.61 -11.37 28.96
C VAL A 417 4.88 -10.13 28.12
N VAL A 418 5.49 -9.10 28.73
CA VAL A 418 5.88 -7.88 28.03
C VAL A 418 6.99 -8.22 27.04
N GLN A 419 6.73 -8.00 25.76
CA GLN A 419 7.71 -8.24 24.70
C GLN A 419 8.55 -6.98 24.46
N GLU A 420 7.89 -5.87 24.11
CA GLU A 420 8.58 -4.62 23.81
C GLU A 420 7.69 -3.40 23.98
N LYS A 421 8.33 -2.23 24.08
CA LYS A 421 7.68 -0.92 24.03
C LYS A 421 7.83 -0.36 22.62
N ILE A 422 6.73 -0.25 21.88
CA ILE A 422 6.73 0.25 20.50
C ILE A 422 6.59 1.77 20.41
N TRP A 423 6.01 2.40 21.43
CA TRP A 423 5.80 3.85 21.41
C TRP A 423 5.68 4.46 22.81
N SER A 424 6.03 5.73 22.94
CA SER A 424 5.61 6.59 24.05
C SER A 424 5.58 8.03 23.62
N VAL A 425 4.75 8.81 24.29
CA VAL A 425 4.72 10.26 24.13
C VAL A 425 6.09 10.89 24.42
N LEU A 426 6.53 11.77 23.50
CA LEU A 426 7.78 12.55 23.60
C LEU A 426 7.51 14.06 23.75
N ASP A 427 6.37 14.55 23.22
CA ASP A 427 6.03 15.97 23.14
C ASP A 427 5.36 16.53 24.40
N SER A 428 5.42 17.86 24.56
CA SER A 428 4.77 18.62 25.64
C SER A 428 3.23 18.58 25.59
N PRO A 429 2.50 18.73 26.71
CA PRO A 429 1.08 18.49 26.75
C PRO A 429 0.36 19.68 26.14
N LYS A 430 -0.25 19.48 24.97
CA LYS A 430 -0.95 20.56 24.25
C LYS A 430 -2.39 20.75 24.71
N GLY A 431 -2.94 19.79 25.47
CA GLY A 431 -4.34 19.80 25.91
C GLY A 431 -5.34 19.71 24.75
N VAL A 432 -4.92 19.10 23.63
CA VAL A 432 -5.71 18.84 22.42
C VAL A 432 -5.53 17.38 22.04
N TRP A 433 -6.54 16.79 21.41
CA TRP A 433 -6.46 15.45 20.83
C TRP A 433 -5.35 15.39 19.80
N THR A 434 -4.43 14.46 19.97
CA THR A 434 -3.30 14.26 19.07
C THR A 434 -3.33 12.82 18.57
N GLN A 435 -3.17 12.62 17.27
CA GLN A 435 -3.08 11.30 16.67
C GLN A 435 -1.67 10.72 16.86
N ALA A 436 -1.60 9.42 17.12
CA ALA A 436 -0.37 8.64 17.05
C ALA A 436 -0.53 7.52 16.01
N GLU A 437 0.50 7.31 15.20
CA GLU A 437 0.58 6.25 14.20
C GLU A 437 1.81 5.38 14.45
N ILE A 438 1.63 4.06 14.46
CA ILE A 438 2.69 3.12 14.77
C ILE A 438 2.58 1.92 13.83
N SER A 439 3.65 1.67 13.08
CA SER A 439 3.79 0.47 12.26
C SER A 439 4.57 -0.60 13.03
N PHE A 440 4.04 -1.82 13.10
CA PHE A 440 4.73 -2.93 13.76
C PHE A 440 4.37 -4.29 13.12
N LYS A 441 5.24 -5.28 13.26
CA LYS A 441 5.06 -6.67 12.80
C LYS A 441 5.61 -7.62 13.86
N LYS A 442 4.91 -8.72 14.13
CA LYS A 442 5.36 -9.75 15.07
C LYS A 442 5.23 -11.14 14.49
N PRO A 443 6.22 -12.03 14.70
CA PRO A 443 6.19 -13.38 14.14
C PRO A 443 5.15 -14.27 14.83
N MET A 444 4.83 -13.99 16.08
CA MET A 444 3.86 -14.75 16.89
C MET A 444 2.63 -13.89 17.21
N PRO A 445 1.47 -14.51 17.50
CA PRO A 445 0.29 -13.79 17.97
C PRO A 445 0.60 -12.90 19.18
N CYS A 446 0.04 -11.70 19.20
CA CYS A 446 0.36 -10.69 20.20
C CYS A 446 -0.85 -9.83 20.58
N LYS A 447 -0.73 -9.06 21.67
CA LYS A 447 -1.73 -8.07 22.12
C LYS A 447 -1.09 -6.70 22.21
N ILE A 448 -1.82 -5.68 21.76
CA ILE A 448 -1.46 -4.28 21.99
C ILE A 448 -1.95 -3.89 23.39
N VAL A 449 -1.09 -3.26 24.17
CA VAL A 449 -1.44 -2.80 25.52
C VAL A 449 -1.11 -1.33 25.68
N PHE A 450 -2.14 -0.53 25.95
CA PHE A 450 -1.98 0.88 26.31
C PHE A 450 -1.70 0.98 27.80
N VAL A 451 -0.55 1.55 28.14
CA VAL A 451 -0.09 1.66 29.52
C VAL A 451 0.06 3.12 29.91
N SER A 452 -0.65 3.53 30.96
CA SER A 452 -0.52 4.85 31.56
C SER A 452 0.22 4.78 32.90
N TRP A 453 1.24 5.61 33.11
CA TRP A 453 2.04 5.64 34.33
C TRP A 453 1.86 6.94 35.11
N CYS A 454 1.68 6.81 36.43
CA CYS A 454 1.59 7.91 37.39
C CYS A 454 2.64 7.70 38.50
N LYS A 455 3.84 8.27 38.31
CA LYS A 455 5.01 8.03 39.19
C LYS A 455 4.91 8.76 40.55
N SER A 456 4.35 9.97 40.57
CA SER A 456 4.30 10.81 41.77
C SER A 456 3.06 11.69 41.72
N PHE A 457 2.44 11.96 42.87
CA PHE A 457 1.22 12.77 42.99
C PHE A 457 1.32 14.14 42.28
N TRP A 458 2.51 14.74 42.24
CA TRP A 458 2.77 16.05 41.62
C TRP A 458 2.96 15.98 40.09
N ASP A 459 3.13 14.78 39.54
CA ASP A 459 3.40 14.50 38.12
C ASP A 459 2.30 13.62 37.48
N CYS A 460 1.13 13.50 38.10
CA CYS A 460 0.01 12.72 37.57
C CYS A 460 -1.04 13.62 36.91
N GLY A 461 -0.80 13.96 35.65
CA GLY A 461 -1.81 14.55 34.79
C GLY A 461 -2.81 13.51 34.27
N LEU A 462 -3.88 13.99 33.65
CA LEU A 462 -4.91 13.17 33.03
C LEU A 462 -4.44 12.69 31.65
N VAL A 463 -4.69 11.43 31.35
CA VAL A 463 -4.45 10.82 30.03
C VAL A 463 -5.79 10.42 29.45
N ALA A 464 -6.14 10.99 28.31
CA ALA A 464 -7.30 10.60 27.52
C ALA A 464 -6.87 9.73 26.34
N LEU A 465 -7.67 8.71 26.00
CA LEU A 465 -7.49 7.81 24.87
C LEU A 465 -8.83 7.62 24.16
N ASP A 466 -8.82 7.69 22.84
CA ASP A 466 -10.01 7.52 22.01
C ASP A 466 -9.66 7.02 20.60
N ASP A 467 -10.67 6.59 19.85
CA ASP A 467 -10.58 6.22 18.42
C ASP A 467 -9.38 5.33 18.07
N VAL A 468 -9.26 4.20 18.75
CA VAL A 468 -8.26 3.18 18.44
C VAL A 468 -8.68 2.47 17.16
N SER A 469 -7.79 2.41 16.18
CA SER A 469 -8.03 1.73 14.91
C SER A 469 -6.79 0.96 14.47
N LEU A 470 -7.02 -0.17 13.81
CA LEU A 470 -5.97 -1.05 13.31
C LEU A 470 -6.24 -1.34 11.84
N SER A 471 -5.25 -1.11 10.99
CA SER A 471 -5.26 -1.53 9.58
C SER A 471 -4.10 -2.47 9.30
N LEU A 472 -4.22 -3.33 8.28
CA LEU A 472 -3.11 -4.16 7.82
C LEU A 472 -2.13 -3.32 6.99
N GLY A 473 -0.85 -3.70 7.00
CA GLY A 473 0.24 -2.99 6.33
C GLY A 473 0.86 -1.88 7.17
N SER A 474 1.84 -1.18 6.58
CA SER A 474 2.51 -0.03 7.19
C SER A 474 1.57 1.19 7.26
N CYS A 475 1.76 2.07 8.25
CA CYS A 475 1.03 3.34 8.32
C CYS A 475 1.33 4.24 7.12
N GLN A 476 2.53 4.11 6.55
CA GLN A 476 2.94 4.77 5.31
C GLN A 476 2.39 4.07 4.06
N ALA A 477 1.95 2.81 4.16
CA ALA A 477 1.27 2.14 3.04
C ALA A 477 -0.14 2.70 2.80
N ALA A 478 -0.74 3.39 3.79
CA ALA A 478 -1.96 4.18 3.57
C ALA A 478 -1.71 5.46 2.74
N ASP A 479 -0.45 5.91 2.59
CA ASP A 479 -0.12 6.92 1.58
C ASP A 479 -0.06 6.31 0.16
N LEU A 480 0.07 4.97 0.05
CA LEU A 480 0.04 4.22 -1.22
C LEU A 480 -1.38 3.73 -1.57
N LEU A 481 -2.20 3.41 -0.57
CA LEU A 481 -3.64 3.15 -0.70
C LEU A 481 -4.41 4.44 -0.42
N LEU A 482 -4.69 5.20 -1.48
CA LEU A 482 -5.13 6.58 -1.38
C LEU A 482 -6.51 6.69 -0.69
N PRO A 483 -6.74 7.73 0.13
CA PRO A 483 -7.94 7.87 0.95
C PRO A 483 -9.19 7.84 0.08
N ASN A 484 -10.27 7.24 0.62
CA ASN A 484 -11.56 7.21 -0.06
C ASN A 484 -11.98 8.64 -0.37
N PRO A 485 -12.50 8.90 -1.59
CA PRO A 485 -12.90 10.23 -1.94
C PRO A 485 -14.04 10.71 -1.02
N GLY A 486 -13.79 11.80 -0.31
CA GLY A 486 -14.65 12.34 0.75
C GLY A 486 -13.96 12.45 2.12
N GLU A 487 -12.85 11.76 2.33
CA GLU A 487 -12.03 11.88 3.53
C GLU A 487 -10.88 12.86 3.31
N CYS A 488 -10.96 14.04 3.93
CA CYS A 488 -9.88 15.02 3.93
C CYS A 488 -9.69 15.64 5.30
N ASN A 489 -8.50 15.47 5.86
CA ASN A 489 -8.11 16.09 7.12
C ASN A 489 -7.36 17.42 6.96
N PHE A 490 -7.06 17.82 5.72
CA PHE A 490 -6.35 19.06 5.38
C PHE A 490 -4.94 19.21 5.97
N GLU A 491 -4.32 18.11 6.41
CA GLU A 491 -2.98 18.16 7.02
C GLU A 491 -1.90 18.41 5.96
N LYS A 492 -1.98 17.67 4.85
CA LYS A 492 -1.00 17.73 3.76
C LYS A 492 -1.36 18.81 2.74
N ASP A 493 -2.58 18.74 2.20
CA ASP A 493 -3.07 19.58 1.10
C ASP A 493 -4.60 19.78 1.19
N GLU A 494 -5.24 20.23 0.11
CA GLU A 494 -6.70 20.37 0.00
C GLU A 494 -7.38 19.05 -0.43
N CYS A 495 -6.64 17.92 -0.44
CA CYS A 495 -7.06 16.61 -0.94
C CYS A 495 -7.68 16.73 -2.34
N VAL A 496 -8.87 16.17 -2.54
CA VAL A 496 -9.66 16.30 -3.79
C VAL A 496 -10.50 17.58 -3.85
N PHE A 497 -10.50 18.41 -2.79
CA PHE A 497 -11.28 19.64 -2.77
C PHE A 497 -10.55 20.74 -3.55
N THR A 498 -11.27 21.37 -4.46
CA THR A 498 -10.79 22.55 -5.19
C THR A 498 -11.68 23.75 -4.86
N GLN A 499 -11.07 24.92 -4.69
CA GLN A 499 -11.80 26.17 -4.51
C GLN A 499 -11.73 27.04 -5.77
N LYS A 500 -12.87 27.61 -6.16
CA LYS A 500 -12.93 28.55 -7.28
C LYS A 500 -12.25 29.87 -6.90
N LYS A 501 -11.29 30.33 -7.74
CA LYS A 501 -10.50 31.59 -7.70
C LYS A 501 -10.43 32.32 -6.34
N ARG A 502 -9.22 32.44 -5.78
CA ARG A 502 -8.97 33.15 -4.52
C ARG A 502 -9.40 34.63 -4.59
N GLY A 503 -10.38 35.00 -3.77
CA GLY A 503 -10.97 36.33 -3.65
C GLY A 503 -11.42 36.63 -2.22
N ARG A 504 -12.25 37.67 -2.02
CA ARG A 504 -12.87 37.93 -0.70
C ARG A 504 -13.86 36.81 -0.38
N GLY A 505 -13.58 36.01 0.65
CA GLY A 505 -14.41 34.88 1.08
C GLY A 505 -13.86 33.49 0.72
N SER A 506 -12.61 33.40 0.29
CA SER A 506 -11.96 32.12 0.00
C SER A 506 -11.63 31.29 1.25
N TRP A 507 -11.66 29.97 1.09
CA TRP A 507 -11.25 29.04 2.13
C TRP A 507 -9.73 29.09 2.25
N HIS A 508 -9.25 29.16 3.49
CA HIS A 508 -7.83 29.20 3.79
C HIS A 508 -7.48 28.04 4.70
N ARG A 509 -6.73 27.07 4.16
CA ARG A 509 -6.03 26.07 4.96
C ARG A 509 -4.94 26.79 5.76
N ARG A 510 -4.97 26.65 7.08
CA ARG A 510 -4.04 27.33 8.00
C ARG A 510 -3.69 26.42 9.14
N ARG A 511 -2.47 26.60 9.64
CA ARG A 511 -1.98 25.96 10.84
C ARG A 511 -2.10 26.81 12.08
N GLY A 512 -2.69 26.23 13.13
CA GLY A 512 -2.85 26.82 14.45
C GLY A 512 -4.12 27.68 14.61
N PRO A 513 -4.17 28.54 15.63
CA PRO A 513 -5.37 29.29 15.98
C PRO A 513 -5.75 30.30 14.89
N THR A 514 -7.03 30.69 14.87
CA THR A 514 -7.47 31.72 13.91
C THR A 514 -6.74 33.06 14.15
N PRO A 515 -6.50 33.87 13.10
CA PRO A 515 -5.73 35.12 13.21
C PRO A 515 -6.36 36.17 14.13
N THR A 516 -7.65 36.05 14.42
CA THR A 516 -8.40 36.96 15.28
C THR A 516 -8.38 36.44 16.73
N SER A 517 -8.15 37.36 17.67
CA SER A 517 -8.10 36.99 19.09
C SER A 517 -9.45 36.49 19.59
N TYR A 518 -9.43 35.45 20.44
CA TYR A 518 -10.61 34.84 21.06
C TYR A 518 -11.62 34.23 20.07
N THR A 519 -11.20 33.89 18.86
CA THR A 519 -12.03 33.18 17.88
C THR A 519 -11.39 31.86 17.47
N GLY A 520 -12.22 30.94 16.97
CA GLY A 520 -11.78 29.67 16.41
C GLY A 520 -11.20 28.67 17.43
N PRO A 521 -10.89 27.45 16.99
CA PRO A 521 -10.27 26.43 17.83
C PRO A 521 -8.77 26.69 18.01
N LYS A 522 -8.16 26.11 19.05
CA LYS A 522 -6.71 26.23 19.33
C LYS A 522 -5.82 25.38 18.43
N GLY A 523 -6.42 24.39 17.79
CA GLY A 523 -5.85 23.47 16.82
C GLY A 523 -7.00 22.85 16.04
N ASP A 524 -6.68 22.11 14.99
CA ASP A 524 -7.65 21.36 14.20
C ASP A 524 -8.23 20.17 15.00
N HIS A 525 -9.17 19.44 14.38
CA HIS A 525 -9.76 18.25 14.99
C HIS A 525 -8.92 16.99 14.75
N THR A 526 -8.25 16.87 13.60
CA THR A 526 -7.61 15.64 13.13
C THR A 526 -6.22 15.39 13.70
N THR A 527 -5.41 16.42 13.94
CA THR A 527 -4.09 16.24 14.57
C THR A 527 -3.96 17.00 15.88
N GLY A 528 -4.88 17.92 16.15
CA GLY A 528 -4.89 18.83 17.30
C GLY A 528 -3.82 19.91 17.25
N VAL A 529 -3.05 19.97 16.17
CA VAL A 529 -1.89 20.84 15.96
C VAL A 529 -1.89 21.50 14.58
N GLY A 530 -2.86 21.11 13.74
CA GLY A 530 -2.96 21.37 12.32
C GLY A 530 -3.20 22.80 11.93
#